data_AF-A0A3D1IMT1-F1
#
_entry.id   AF-A0A3D1IMT1-F1
#
_cell.length_a   1.000
_cell.length_b   1.000
_cell.length_c   1.000
_cell.angle_alpha   90.00
_cell.angle_beta   90.00
_cell.angle_gamma   90.00
#
_symmetry.space_group_name_H-M   'P 1'
#
loop_
_entity.id
_entity.type
_entity.pdbx_description
1 polymer ?
#
loop_
_entity_poly.entity_id
_entity_poly.type
_entity_poly.pdbx_seq_one_letter_code
_entity_poly.pdbx_strand_id
1 'polypeptide(L)'
;MRGYVVLKSNWTQLIDSPLVVALIGFAHEPRSVGSRPTHGNAERPFFIVTNVRISYRPRMTPRVPWNPFEVMQLLLAWIFALMLGQLAFNLLLPPKIEGQQTVKDGNQTLTVEFLDSTRYTHSEHNGTYQFQGEAPTLNRHALTLSPEEGPEISVTFPGTLRDRIGLLATNIVFVQFSALGLIAFLLRYHKISWSAAFGRINDRPLTLGLPILFGIGFVVPALGLHLVSQQLIIALGGQPTSQEAVEMVARASAPPELALQALSVVVMAPICEELLFRGVIYPSLRDLGHRRLAIAASSLLFAAIHGSLALILPLTVLAVILVWLYEKTGSIVAPVLMHSAFNAVNFAMIKLLPQIAQ
;
A
#
# COMPACT_ATOMS: atom_id res chain seq x y z
N MET A 1 -38.18 -29.63 -33.24
CA MET A 1 -38.10 -28.40 -34.05
C MET A 1 -37.40 -27.33 -33.24
N ARG A 2 -36.30 -26.78 -33.75
CA ARG A 2 -35.48 -25.74 -33.13
C ARG A 2 -36.18 -24.39 -33.24
N GLY A 3 -36.27 -23.63 -32.15
CA GLY A 3 -36.65 -22.22 -32.14
C GLY A 3 -35.61 -21.43 -31.36
N TYR A 4 -34.74 -20.70 -32.06
CA TYR A 4 -33.78 -19.78 -31.46
C TYR A 4 -34.45 -18.41 -31.30
N VAL A 5 -34.51 -17.89 -30.07
CA VAL A 5 -34.85 -16.50 -29.79
C VAL A 5 -33.54 -15.71 -29.73
N VAL A 6 -33.32 -14.86 -30.73
CA VAL A 6 -32.20 -13.93 -30.79
C VAL A 6 -32.60 -12.68 -29.99
N LEU A 7 -32.08 -12.54 -28.77
CA LEU A 7 -32.10 -11.27 -28.07
C LEU A 7 -30.90 -10.44 -28.53
N LYS A 8 -31.15 -9.47 -29.41
CA LYS A 8 -30.19 -8.40 -29.73
C LYS A 8 -29.97 -7.57 -28.46
N SER A 9 -28.79 -7.65 -27.88
CA SER A 9 -28.37 -6.76 -26.79
C SER A 9 -27.82 -5.46 -27.38
N ASN A 10 -28.49 -4.35 -27.06
CA ASN A 10 -28.14 -2.98 -27.45
C ASN A 10 -26.88 -2.47 -26.70
N TRP A 11 -25.72 -3.05 -26.97
CA TRP A 11 -24.44 -2.59 -26.41
C TRP A 11 -23.84 -1.37 -27.12
N THR A 12 -24.44 -0.91 -28.22
CA THR A 12 -23.91 0.19 -29.03
C THR A 12 -24.40 1.58 -28.65
N GLN A 13 -25.23 1.75 -27.61
CA GLN A 13 -25.71 3.07 -27.17
C GLN A 13 -25.01 3.62 -25.92
N LEU A 14 -24.07 2.88 -25.32
CA LEU A 14 -23.30 3.32 -24.15
C LEU A 14 -21.93 3.92 -24.49
N ILE A 15 -21.52 3.89 -25.77
CA ILE A 15 -20.21 4.39 -26.23
C ILE A 15 -20.25 5.87 -26.62
N ASP A 16 -21.43 6.42 -26.94
CA ASP A 16 -21.57 7.81 -27.42
C ASP A 16 -21.95 8.83 -26.32
N SER A 17 -21.87 8.45 -25.05
CA SER A 17 -22.02 9.42 -23.95
C SER A 17 -20.84 10.40 -23.94
N PRO A 18 -21.08 11.73 -23.88
CA PRO A 18 -20.02 12.73 -23.76
C PRO A 18 -19.07 12.49 -22.56
N LEU A 19 -19.55 11.77 -21.54
CA LEU A 19 -18.77 11.39 -20.34
C LEU A 19 -17.76 10.27 -20.60
N VAL A 20 -18.02 9.34 -21.54
CA VAL A 20 -17.12 8.22 -21.85
C VAL A 20 -15.99 8.66 -22.80
N VAL A 21 -16.31 9.56 -23.74
CA VAL A 21 -15.32 10.16 -24.65
C VAL A 21 -14.32 11.06 -23.91
N ALA A 22 -14.73 11.68 -22.80
CA ALA A 22 -13.83 12.46 -21.93
C ALA A 22 -12.86 11.59 -21.10
N LEU A 23 -13.18 10.31 -20.85
CA LEU A 23 -12.38 9.39 -20.05
C LEU A 23 -11.40 8.54 -20.87
N ILE A 24 -11.62 8.37 -22.18
CA ILE A 24 -10.83 7.46 -23.05
C ILE A 24 -10.24 8.19 -24.27
N GLY A 25 -9.70 9.39 -24.09
CA GLY A 25 -9.03 10.15 -25.15
C GLY A 25 -7.76 9.48 -25.69
N PHE A 26 -7.91 8.51 -26.59
CA PHE A 26 -6.87 8.00 -27.46
C PHE A 26 -6.90 8.79 -28.77
N ALA A 27 -5.94 9.69 -28.96
CA ALA A 27 -5.68 10.26 -30.29
C ALA A 27 -5.01 9.19 -31.17
N HIS A 28 -5.70 8.82 -32.23
CA HIS A 28 -5.17 8.07 -33.37
C HIS A 28 -4.36 9.05 -34.23
N GLU A 29 -3.05 8.83 -34.40
CA GLU A 29 -2.25 9.60 -35.37
C GLU A 29 -2.45 9.03 -36.78
N PRO A 30 -2.76 9.86 -37.81
CA PRO A 30 -2.62 9.44 -39.19
C PRO A 30 -1.16 9.53 -39.63
N ARG A 31 -0.66 8.45 -40.23
CA ARG A 31 0.64 8.38 -40.92
C ARG A 31 0.69 9.42 -42.05
N SER A 32 1.72 10.27 -42.05
CA SER A 32 2.03 11.15 -43.18
C SER A 32 2.91 10.41 -44.19
N VAL A 33 2.44 10.34 -45.44
CA VAL A 33 3.23 9.94 -46.61
C VAL A 33 3.58 11.21 -47.37
N GLY A 34 4.88 11.47 -47.55
CA GLY A 34 5.37 12.59 -48.34
C GLY A 34 5.42 12.29 -49.84
N SER A 35 5.14 13.29 -50.66
CA SER A 35 5.69 13.43 -52.02
C SER A 35 5.67 14.90 -52.48
N ARG A 36 6.52 15.19 -53.46
CA ARG A 36 7.26 16.44 -53.81
C ARG A 36 6.46 17.60 -54.46
N PRO A 37 7.08 18.80 -54.63
CA PRO A 37 6.39 20.04 -55.00
C PRO A 37 6.37 20.32 -56.52
N THR A 38 5.40 21.11 -56.96
CA THR A 38 5.41 21.77 -58.28
C THR A 38 4.97 23.24 -58.16
N HIS A 39 5.61 24.08 -58.97
CA HIS A 39 5.45 25.54 -59.05
C HIS A 39 4.08 25.99 -59.58
N GLY A 40 3.58 27.13 -59.09
CA GLY A 40 2.48 27.89 -59.70
C GLY A 40 2.12 29.15 -58.91
N ASN A 41 2.39 30.32 -59.50
CA ASN A 41 2.02 31.66 -59.01
C ASN A 41 0.50 31.87 -59.15
N ALA A 42 -0.20 32.26 -58.07
CA ALA A 42 -1.32 33.23 -58.08
C ALA A 42 -2.04 33.31 -56.72
N GLU A 43 -2.28 34.55 -56.29
CA GLU A 43 -3.34 35.02 -55.39
C GLU A 43 -3.29 34.63 -53.90
N ARG A 44 -3.11 35.66 -53.06
CA ARG A 44 -3.18 35.61 -51.60
C ARG A 44 -4.64 35.57 -51.14
N PRO A 45 -5.03 34.64 -50.26
CA PRO A 45 -6.10 34.90 -49.30
C PRO A 45 -5.48 35.31 -47.96
N PHE A 46 -6.11 36.30 -47.34
CA PHE A 46 -5.93 36.62 -45.93
C PHE A 46 -6.18 35.37 -45.08
N PHE A 47 -5.13 34.71 -44.61
CA PHE A 47 -5.22 33.77 -43.49
C PHE A 47 -4.80 34.52 -42.24
N ILE A 48 -5.74 34.74 -41.32
CA ILE A 48 -5.43 34.98 -39.93
C ILE A 48 -4.78 33.68 -39.44
N VAL A 49 -3.45 33.60 -39.54
CA VAL A 49 -2.67 32.61 -38.81
C VAL A 49 -2.77 33.05 -37.35
N THR A 50 -3.78 32.57 -36.65
CA THR A 50 -3.69 32.45 -35.20
C THR A 50 -2.50 31.53 -34.96
N ASN A 51 -1.34 32.14 -34.74
CA ASN A 51 -0.20 31.49 -34.12
C ASN A 51 -0.62 31.11 -32.70
N VAL A 52 -1.48 30.11 -32.57
CA VAL A 52 -1.54 29.32 -31.36
C VAL A 52 -0.23 28.54 -31.38
N ARG A 53 0.82 29.16 -30.84
CA ARG A 53 1.88 28.39 -30.21
C ARG A 53 1.16 27.58 -29.13
N ILE A 54 0.72 26.37 -29.48
CA ILE A 54 0.52 25.33 -28.49
C ILE A 54 1.93 25.07 -27.99
N SER A 55 2.32 25.84 -26.97
CA SER A 55 3.47 25.53 -26.16
C SER A 55 3.13 24.19 -25.52
N TYR A 56 3.61 23.11 -26.13
CA TYR A 56 3.73 21.82 -25.46
C TYR A 56 4.75 22.05 -24.36
N ARG A 57 4.33 22.64 -23.23
CA ARG A 57 5.14 22.68 -22.03
C ARG A 57 5.10 21.25 -21.50
N PRO A 58 6.20 20.49 -21.54
CA PRO A 58 6.24 19.25 -20.80
C PRO A 58 6.16 19.67 -19.32
N ARG A 59 4.99 19.57 -18.69
CA ARG A 59 4.93 19.62 -17.22
C ARG A 59 5.42 18.26 -16.74
N MET A 60 6.73 18.06 -16.77
CA MET A 60 7.40 17.02 -16.02
C MET A 60 8.35 17.70 -15.05
N THR A 61 8.09 17.47 -13.77
CA THR A 61 8.96 17.85 -12.64
C THR A 61 10.23 16.99 -12.61
N PRO A 62 11.26 17.43 -11.87
CA PRO A 62 12.64 17.17 -12.25
C PRO A 62 12.97 15.70 -12.09
N ARG A 63 13.41 15.09 -13.19
CA ARG A 63 13.80 13.70 -13.22
C ARG A 63 15.15 13.59 -12.55
N VAL A 64 15.17 12.95 -11.38
CA VAL A 64 16.43 12.39 -10.89
C VAL A 64 16.88 11.36 -11.94
N PRO A 65 18.11 11.45 -12.46
CA PRO A 65 18.58 10.57 -13.51
C PRO A 65 18.94 9.20 -12.92
N TRP A 66 17.94 8.50 -12.39
CA TRP A 66 18.13 7.20 -11.76
C TRP A 66 18.75 6.24 -12.77
N ASN A 67 19.96 5.77 -12.48
CA ASN A 67 20.53 4.66 -13.23
C ASN A 67 19.75 3.39 -12.82
N PRO A 68 19.30 2.53 -13.77
CA PRO A 68 18.64 1.26 -13.42
C PRO A 68 19.44 0.42 -12.41
N PHE A 69 20.78 0.49 -12.45
CA PHE A 69 21.64 -0.15 -11.47
C PHE A 69 21.51 0.44 -10.06
N GLU A 70 21.42 1.77 -9.93
CA GLU A 70 21.19 2.43 -8.64
C GLU A 70 19.82 2.10 -8.06
N VAL A 71 18.78 2.03 -8.92
CA VAL A 71 17.43 1.60 -8.50
C VAL A 71 17.47 0.17 -7.98
N MET A 72 18.12 -0.74 -8.71
CA MET A 72 18.29 -2.12 -8.28
C MET A 72 19.04 -2.21 -6.95
N GLN A 73 20.14 -1.48 -6.80
CA GLN A 73 20.92 -1.45 -5.56
C GLN A 73 20.12 -0.88 -4.39
N LEU A 74 19.36 0.19 -4.60
CA LEU A 74 18.48 0.75 -3.57
C LEU A 74 17.44 -0.27 -3.12
N LEU A 75 16.80 -0.97 -4.06
CA LEU A 75 15.79 -2.00 -3.74
C LEU A 75 16.42 -3.19 -3.00
N LEU A 76 17.59 -3.66 -3.43
CA LEU A 76 18.32 -4.74 -2.75
C LEU A 76 18.78 -4.33 -1.34
N ALA A 77 19.30 -3.11 -1.18
CA ALA A 77 19.68 -2.57 0.11
C ALA A 77 18.47 -2.42 1.04
N TRP A 78 17.32 -2.04 0.48
CA TRP A 78 16.08 -1.95 1.24
C TRP A 78 15.59 -3.34 1.68
N ILE A 79 15.57 -4.33 0.79
CA ILE A 79 15.24 -5.73 1.13
C ILE A 79 16.18 -6.26 2.22
N PHE A 80 17.48 -5.97 2.11
CA PHE A 80 18.45 -6.35 3.14
C PHE A 80 18.14 -5.69 4.49
N ALA A 81 17.73 -4.41 4.51
CA ALA A 81 17.28 -3.75 5.73
C ALA A 81 16.04 -4.43 6.32
N LEU A 82 15.08 -4.88 5.51
CA LEU A 82 13.92 -5.66 5.99
C LEU A 82 14.36 -6.96 6.69
N MET A 83 15.31 -7.69 6.09
CA MET A 83 15.86 -8.92 6.67
C MET A 83 16.59 -8.65 7.99
N LEU A 84 17.38 -7.58 8.05
CA LEU A 84 18.03 -7.14 9.29
C LEU A 84 17.01 -6.76 10.36
N GLY A 85 15.88 -6.15 9.97
CA GLY A 85 14.79 -5.83 10.89
C GLY A 85 14.20 -7.08 11.53
N GLN A 86 13.93 -8.13 10.74
CA GLN A 86 13.44 -9.41 11.29
C GLN A 86 14.44 -10.03 12.27
N LEU A 87 15.73 -9.99 11.94
CA LEU A 87 16.79 -10.47 12.84
C LEU A 87 16.87 -9.61 14.13
N ALA A 88 16.85 -8.28 13.99
CA ALA A 88 16.93 -7.35 15.12
C ALA A 88 15.72 -7.48 16.05
N PHE A 89 14.51 -7.62 15.51
CA PHE A 89 13.31 -7.92 16.30
C PHE A 89 13.51 -9.17 17.15
N ASN A 90 14.09 -10.21 16.56
CA ASN A 90 14.34 -11.47 17.25
C ASN A 90 15.43 -11.40 18.33
N LEU A 91 16.52 -10.68 18.06
CA LEU A 91 17.64 -10.56 19.00
C LEU A 91 17.38 -9.56 20.14
N LEU A 92 16.78 -8.41 19.84
CA LEU A 92 16.62 -7.31 20.80
C LEU A 92 15.40 -7.50 21.70
N LEU A 93 14.39 -8.24 21.23
CA LEU A 93 13.15 -8.48 21.96
C LEU A 93 12.89 -9.97 22.06
N PRO A 94 13.71 -10.76 22.77
CA PRO A 94 13.46 -12.19 22.91
C PRO A 94 12.06 -12.44 23.53
N PRO A 95 11.37 -13.53 23.13
CA PRO A 95 10.10 -13.93 23.73
C PRO A 95 10.25 -14.03 25.23
N LYS A 96 9.32 -13.43 25.98
CA LYS A 96 9.34 -13.46 27.44
C LYS A 96 7.95 -13.79 27.96
N ILE A 97 7.90 -14.76 28.86
CA ILE A 97 6.69 -15.19 29.58
C ILE A 97 6.36 -14.10 30.61
N GLU A 98 5.69 -13.03 30.15
CA GLU A 98 5.22 -11.96 31.03
C GLU A 98 3.84 -11.48 30.60
N GLY A 99 2.98 -11.25 31.60
CA GLY A 99 1.69 -10.60 31.44
C GLY A 99 0.49 -11.54 31.43
N GLN A 100 -0.71 -10.93 31.41
CA GLN A 100 -1.98 -11.65 31.33
C GLN A 100 -2.21 -12.18 29.93
N GLN A 101 -2.54 -13.46 29.86
CA GLN A 101 -2.93 -14.18 28.65
C GLN A 101 -4.29 -14.81 28.87
N THR A 102 -5.09 -14.85 27.82
CA THR A 102 -6.40 -15.50 27.86
C THR A 102 -6.30 -16.83 27.13
N VAL A 103 -6.37 -17.92 27.89
CA VAL A 103 -6.37 -19.28 27.37
C VAL A 103 -7.81 -19.75 27.22
N LYS A 104 -8.15 -20.29 26.06
CA LYS A 104 -9.44 -20.98 25.85
C LYS A 104 -9.23 -22.48 25.98
N ASP A 105 -9.93 -23.10 26.91
CA ASP A 105 -10.04 -24.55 27.06
C ASP A 105 -11.51 -24.97 26.91
N GLY A 106 -11.84 -25.55 25.76
CA GLY A 106 -13.23 -25.85 25.39
C GLY A 106 -14.13 -24.61 25.44
N ASN A 107 -15.12 -24.62 26.34
CA ASN A 107 -16.03 -23.49 26.58
C ASN A 107 -15.55 -22.51 27.68
N GLN A 108 -14.43 -22.80 28.34
CA GLN A 108 -13.91 -21.99 29.44
C GLN A 108 -12.81 -21.06 28.95
N THR A 109 -12.79 -19.85 29.51
CA THR A 109 -11.81 -18.82 29.18
C THR A 109 -11.08 -18.46 30.47
N LEU A 110 -9.86 -18.95 30.62
CA LEU A 110 -9.00 -18.72 31.77
C LEU A 110 -8.08 -17.53 31.49
N THR A 111 -8.10 -16.53 32.36
CA THR A 111 -7.07 -15.48 32.32
C THR A 111 -5.92 -15.92 33.20
N VAL A 112 -4.75 -16.15 32.62
CA VAL A 112 -3.52 -16.57 33.28
C VAL A 112 -2.53 -15.41 33.27
N GLU A 113 -2.09 -14.97 34.43
CA GLU A 113 -1.01 -13.99 34.55
C GLU A 113 0.30 -14.70 34.84
N PHE A 114 1.23 -14.63 33.89
CA PHE A 114 2.55 -15.18 34.09
C PHE A 114 3.43 -14.18 34.84
N LEU A 115 3.85 -14.56 36.05
CA LEU A 115 4.69 -13.74 36.93
C LEU A 115 6.19 -13.92 36.62
N ASP A 116 6.61 -15.16 36.36
CA ASP A 116 7.95 -15.54 35.90
C ASP A 116 7.90 -16.88 35.14
N SER A 117 9.05 -17.42 34.74
CA SER A 117 9.13 -18.67 33.97
C SER A 117 8.49 -19.87 34.67
N THR A 118 8.27 -19.83 35.98
CA THR A 118 7.78 -20.97 36.76
C THR A 118 6.46 -20.70 37.48
N ARG A 119 6.04 -19.44 37.60
CA ARG A 119 4.89 -19.04 38.41
C ARG A 119 3.83 -18.28 37.61
N TYR A 120 2.57 -18.56 37.93
CA TYR A 120 1.41 -17.90 37.34
C TYR A 120 0.28 -17.70 38.36
N THR A 121 -0.65 -16.81 38.05
CA THR A 121 -1.94 -16.70 38.74
C THR A 121 -3.05 -16.93 37.71
N HIS A 122 -4.27 -17.30 38.13
CA HIS A 122 -5.41 -17.39 37.21
C HIS A 122 -6.72 -16.87 37.81
N SER A 123 -7.64 -16.47 36.95
CA SER A 123 -8.87 -15.76 37.33
C SER A 123 -9.86 -16.56 38.17
N GLU A 124 -9.80 -17.90 38.15
CA GLU A 124 -10.76 -18.75 38.88
C GLU A 124 -10.35 -19.03 40.33
N HIS A 125 -9.06 -19.01 40.64
CA HIS A 125 -8.57 -19.29 41.99
C HIS A 125 -7.55 -18.27 42.44
N ASN A 126 -7.77 -17.76 43.65
CA ASN A 126 -6.92 -16.74 44.23
C ASN A 126 -5.64 -17.39 44.79
N GLY A 127 -4.50 -17.18 44.13
CA GLY A 127 -3.23 -17.78 44.53
C GLY A 127 -2.13 -17.64 43.49
N THR A 128 -0.89 -17.87 43.90
CA THR A 128 0.26 -18.05 43.00
C THR A 128 0.53 -19.54 42.86
N TYR A 129 0.49 -20.02 41.64
CA TYR A 129 0.70 -21.42 41.27
C TYR A 129 2.08 -21.57 40.63
N GLN A 130 2.68 -22.74 40.82
CA GLN A 130 3.97 -23.09 40.22
C GLN A 130 3.76 -24.32 39.33
N PHE A 131 4.37 -24.33 38.14
CA PHE A 131 4.29 -25.47 37.24
C PHE A 131 4.95 -26.70 37.88
N GLN A 132 4.21 -27.81 37.98
CA GLN A 132 4.77 -29.13 38.30
C GLN A 132 5.34 -29.71 37.00
N GLY A 133 6.62 -29.44 36.70
CA GLY A 133 7.30 -29.94 35.50
C GLY A 133 8.13 -28.88 34.78
N GLU A 134 8.33 -29.07 33.47
CA GLU A 134 8.97 -28.04 32.64
C GLU A 134 8.07 -26.80 32.53
N ALA A 135 8.71 -25.63 32.62
CA ALA A 135 8.05 -24.36 32.35
C ALA A 135 7.44 -24.38 30.94
N PRO A 136 6.24 -23.80 30.73
CA PRO A 136 5.68 -23.69 29.39
C PRO A 136 6.63 -22.94 28.47
N THR A 137 6.86 -23.47 27.28
CA THR A 137 7.66 -22.78 26.27
C THR A 137 6.78 -21.75 25.58
N LEU A 138 7.13 -20.47 25.71
CA LEU A 138 6.46 -19.40 24.98
C LEU A 138 7.19 -19.09 23.69
N ASN A 139 6.53 -19.38 22.58
CA ASN A 139 6.81 -18.75 21.30
C ASN A 139 5.99 -17.46 21.20
N ARG A 140 6.45 -16.48 20.42
CA ARG A 140 5.82 -15.14 20.32
C ARG A 140 4.31 -15.14 20.09
N HIS A 141 3.80 -16.18 19.44
CA HIS A 141 2.40 -16.33 19.09
C HIS A 141 1.75 -17.59 19.64
N ALA A 142 2.46 -18.38 20.44
CA ALA A 142 1.96 -19.64 20.95
C ALA A 142 2.56 -19.96 22.31
N LEU A 143 1.70 -20.25 23.28
CA LEU A 143 2.08 -20.86 24.54
C LEU A 143 1.91 -22.36 24.39
N THR A 144 3.00 -23.12 24.48
CA THR A 144 2.95 -24.58 24.44
C THR A 144 3.04 -25.13 25.87
N LEU A 145 2.02 -25.89 26.25
CA LEU A 145 1.91 -26.63 27.51
C LEU A 145 2.18 -28.11 27.20
N SER A 146 3.13 -28.71 27.90
CA SER A 146 3.51 -30.12 27.73
C SER A 146 3.17 -30.88 29.03
N PRO A 147 1.93 -31.35 29.22
CA PRO A 147 1.52 -32.08 30.42
C PRO A 147 2.25 -33.43 30.54
N GLU A 148 2.42 -33.94 31.78
CA GLU A 148 3.08 -35.24 32.03
C GLU A 148 2.36 -36.42 31.34
N GLU A 149 1.04 -36.33 31.21
CA GLU A 149 0.22 -37.30 30.47
C GLU A 149 -0.67 -36.55 29.46
N GLY A 150 -0.54 -36.88 28.18
CA GLY A 150 -1.39 -36.35 27.10
C GLY A 150 -0.62 -35.65 25.98
N PRO A 151 -1.33 -35.19 24.92
CA PRO A 151 -0.72 -34.43 23.83
C PRO A 151 -0.37 -33.00 24.27
N GLU A 152 0.63 -32.40 23.61
CA GLU A 152 0.96 -30.98 23.81
C GLU A 152 -0.22 -30.08 23.45
N ILE A 153 -0.48 -29.08 24.30
CA ILE A 153 -1.54 -28.10 24.11
C ILE A 153 -0.87 -26.78 23.74
N SER A 154 -1.08 -26.33 22.50
CA SER A 154 -0.58 -25.03 22.03
C SER A 154 -1.70 -24.02 21.91
N VAL A 155 -1.60 -22.94 22.69
CA VAL A 155 -2.57 -21.83 22.69
C VAL A 155 -1.98 -20.69 21.91
N THR A 156 -2.54 -20.39 20.74
CA THR A 156 -2.09 -19.27 19.92
C THR A 156 -2.68 -17.95 20.38
N PHE A 157 -1.85 -16.91 20.49
CA PHE A 157 -2.29 -15.56 20.84
C PHE A 157 -1.51 -14.52 20.02
N PRO A 158 -2.02 -13.30 19.83
CA PRO A 158 -1.43 -12.30 18.94
C PRO A 158 -0.12 -11.65 19.44
N GLY A 159 0.55 -12.24 20.42
CA GLY A 159 1.72 -11.67 21.09
C GLY A 159 1.38 -10.66 22.19
N THR A 160 2.34 -10.39 23.08
CA THR A 160 2.17 -9.40 24.14
C THR A 160 2.10 -7.98 23.58
N LEU A 161 1.64 -7.00 24.37
CA LEU A 161 1.71 -5.58 23.98
C LEU A 161 3.15 -5.16 23.66
N ARG A 162 4.12 -5.66 24.43
CA ARG A 162 5.56 -5.46 24.20
C ARG A 162 6.00 -6.00 22.85
N ASP A 163 5.57 -7.21 22.48
CA ASP A 163 5.92 -7.81 21.18
C ASP A 163 5.33 -7.00 20.02
N ARG A 164 4.06 -6.59 20.11
CA ARG A 164 3.40 -5.81 19.05
C ARG A 164 4.02 -4.44 18.88
N ILE A 165 4.28 -3.71 19.98
CA ILE A 165 5.00 -2.42 19.94
C ILE A 165 6.41 -2.62 19.39
N GLY A 166 7.09 -3.68 19.80
CA GLY A 166 8.42 -4.04 19.32
C GLY A 166 8.48 -4.29 17.82
N LEU A 167 7.50 -5.03 17.29
CA LEU A 167 7.38 -5.32 15.87
C LEU A 167 7.11 -4.04 15.08
N LEU A 168 6.20 -3.19 15.58
CA LEU A 168 5.89 -1.89 15.00
C LEU A 168 7.12 -0.97 14.96
N ALA A 169 7.82 -0.84 16.08
CA ALA A 169 9.02 -0.02 16.17
C ALA A 169 10.12 -0.53 15.22
N THR A 170 10.31 -1.85 15.15
CA THR A 170 11.29 -2.46 14.25
C THR A 170 10.91 -2.21 12.78
N ASN A 171 9.64 -2.35 12.42
CA ASN A 171 9.16 -2.05 11.07
C ASN A 171 9.36 -0.57 10.71
N ILE A 172 9.05 0.37 11.62
CA ILE A 172 9.28 1.80 11.38
C ILE A 172 10.77 2.08 11.10
N VAL A 173 11.68 1.46 11.86
CA VAL A 173 13.12 1.67 11.67
C VAL A 173 13.63 1.01 10.37
N PHE A 174 13.39 -0.29 10.21
CA PHE A 174 14.04 -1.09 9.17
C PHE A 174 13.30 -1.09 7.84
N VAL A 175 12.01 -0.75 7.82
CA VAL A 175 11.24 -0.58 6.57
C VAL A 175 11.20 0.89 6.19
N GLN A 176 10.69 1.76 7.06
CA GLN A 176 10.34 3.13 6.68
C GLN A 176 11.56 4.08 6.74
N PHE A 177 12.24 4.15 7.88
CA PHE A 177 13.43 5.02 8.00
C PHE A 177 14.59 4.57 7.13
N SER A 178 14.76 3.26 6.89
CA SER A 178 15.77 2.77 5.95
C SER A 178 15.48 3.22 4.51
N ALA A 179 14.23 3.13 4.04
CA ALA A 179 13.84 3.63 2.71
C ALA A 179 14.13 5.12 2.57
N LEU A 180 13.70 5.92 3.56
CA LEU A 180 13.98 7.35 3.59
C LEU A 180 15.47 7.65 3.61
N GLY A 181 16.24 6.92 4.42
CA GLY A 181 17.69 7.05 4.54
C GLY A 181 18.42 6.72 3.24
N LEU A 182 18.04 5.64 2.56
CA LEU A 182 18.61 5.23 1.26
C LEU A 182 18.31 6.25 0.17
N ILE A 183 17.06 6.74 0.09
CA ILE A 183 16.70 7.80 -0.86
C ILE A 183 17.46 9.08 -0.53
N ALA A 184 17.52 9.48 0.74
CA ALA A 184 18.27 10.66 1.17
C ALA A 184 19.76 10.56 0.82
N PHE A 185 20.34 9.36 0.99
CA PHE A 185 21.72 9.08 0.64
C PHE A 185 21.95 9.26 -0.87
N LEU A 186 21.11 8.67 -1.72
CA LEU A 186 21.22 8.83 -3.17
C LEU A 186 21.05 10.29 -3.61
N LEU A 187 20.10 11.01 -3.02
CA LEU A 187 19.93 12.44 -3.30
C LEU A 187 21.17 13.26 -2.94
N ARG A 188 21.79 12.96 -1.78
CA ARG A 188 23.05 13.61 -1.38
C ARG A 188 24.20 13.25 -2.32
N TYR A 189 24.31 11.98 -2.72
CA TYR A 189 25.32 11.51 -3.66
C TYR A 189 25.25 12.27 -4.99
N HIS A 190 24.03 12.44 -5.53
CA HIS A 190 23.77 13.21 -6.75
C HIS A 190 23.70 14.74 -6.56
N LYS A 191 23.84 15.23 -5.31
CA LYS A 191 23.71 16.66 -4.95
C LYS A 191 22.37 17.28 -5.37
N ILE A 192 21.30 16.49 -5.34
CA ILE A 192 19.94 16.91 -5.71
C ILE A 192 19.14 17.21 -4.43
N SER A 193 18.49 18.38 -4.37
CA SER A 193 17.58 18.70 -3.26
C SER A 193 16.28 17.89 -3.35
N TRP A 194 15.63 17.59 -2.22
CA TRP A 194 14.31 16.94 -2.18
C TRP A 194 13.28 17.61 -3.09
N SER A 195 13.24 18.94 -3.07
CA SER A 195 12.29 19.72 -3.88
C SER A 195 12.58 19.65 -5.37
N ALA A 196 13.85 19.45 -5.74
CA ALA A 196 14.23 19.17 -7.11
C ALA A 196 13.89 17.72 -7.46
N ALA A 197 14.18 16.74 -6.61
CA ALA A 197 13.88 15.34 -6.90
C ALA A 197 12.38 15.04 -7.04
N PHE A 198 11.55 15.65 -6.20
CA PHE A 198 10.17 15.21 -5.98
C PHE A 198 9.12 16.32 -6.14
N GLY A 199 9.55 17.49 -6.60
CA GLY A 199 8.68 18.64 -6.83
C GLY A 199 8.36 19.46 -5.58
N ARG A 200 7.66 20.57 -5.80
CA ARG A 200 7.23 21.53 -4.77
C ARG A 200 5.71 21.65 -4.76
N ILE A 201 5.18 22.24 -3.70
CA ILE A 201 3.80 22.68 -3.66
C ILE A 201 3.66 23.89 -4.59
N ASN A 202 3.04 23.68 -5.75
CA ASN A 202 2.85 24.74 -6.75
C ASN A 202 1.45 25.35 -6.62
N ASP A 203 0.42 24.54 -6.91
CA ASP A 203 -0.98 24.92 -6.86
C ASP A 203 -1.63 24.24 -5.64
N ARG A 204 -1.94 25.03 -4.60
CA ARG A 204 -2.41 24.51 -3.30
C ARG A 204 -3.68 23.66 -3.40
N PRO A 205 -4.79 24.09 -4.03
CA PRO A 205 -5.97 23.23 -4.17
C PRO A 205 -5.65 21.93 -4.92
N LEU A 206 -4.84 21.99 -5.98
CA LEU A 206 -4.50 20.80 -6.78
C LEU A 206 -3.50 19.87 -6.08
N THR A 207 -2.61 20.40 -5.22
CA THR A 207 -1.53 19.65 -4.56
C THR A 207 -1.90 19.21 -3.14
N LEU A 208 -2.88 19.86 -2.50
CA LEU A 208 -3.26 19.61 -1.10
C LEU A 208 -4.73 19.20 -0.98
N GLY A 209 -5.66 20.04 -1.42
CA GLY A 209 -7.10 19.84 -1.20
C GLY A 209 -7.69 18.68 -1.99
N LEU A 210 -7.51 18.69 -3.32
CA LEU A 210 -8.03 17.65 -4.21
C LEU A 210 -7.49 16.25 -3.88
N PRO A 211 -6.19 16.06 -3.58
CA PRO A 211 -5.67 14.77 -3.13
C PRO A 211 -6.38 14.21 -1.90
N ILE A 212 -6.61 15.03 -0.87
CA ILE A 212 -7.29 14.60 0.36
C ILE A 212 -8.72 14.18 0.05
N LEU A 213 -9.45 14.97 -0.75
CA LEU A 213 -10.82 14.65 -1.16
C LEU A 213 -10.87 13.34 -1.97
N PHE A 214 -9.92 13.11 -2.86
CA PHE A 214 -9.82 11.86 -3.60
C PHE A 214 -9.48 10.68 -2.70
N GLY A 215 -8.58 10.86 -1.72
CA GLY A 215 -8.25 9.81 -0.76
C GLY A 215 -9.45 9.37 0.07
N ILE A 216 -10.22 10.34 0.58
CA ILE A 216 -11.46 10.09 1.33
C ILE A 216 -12.52 9.47 0.41
N GLY A 217 -12.78 10.08 -0.75
CA GLY A 217 -13.83 9.65 -1.67
C GLY A 217 -13.57 8.29 -2.30
N PHE A 218 -12.31 7.90 -2.48
CA PHE A 218 -11.94 6.62 -3.09
C PHE A 218 -12.18 5.40 -2.18
N VAL A 219 -12.40 5.60 -0.88
CA VAL A 219 -12.69 4.49 0.06
C VAL A 219 -13.93 3.70 -0.37
N VAL A 220 -14.99 4.37 -0.81
CA VAL A 220 -16.23 3.69 -1.23
C VAL A 220 -16.02 2.83 -2.49
N PRO A 221 -15.44 3.35 -3.60
CA PRO A 221 -15.01 2.52 -4.72
C PRO A 221 -14.06 1.39 -4.33
N ALA A 222 -13.11 1.64 -3.42
CA ALA A 222 -12.15 0.64 -2.98
C ALA A 222 -12.83 -0.53 -2.27
N LEU A 223 -13.85 -0.29 -1.43
CA LEU A 223 -14.68 -1.34 -0.84
C LEU A 223 -15.37 -2.18 -1.90
N GLY A 224 -15.97 -1.54 -2.92
CA GLY A 224 -16.58 -2.26 -4.04
C GLY A 224 -15.58 -3.14 -4.81
N LEU A 225 -14.40 -2.60 -5.10
CA LEU A 225 -13.32 -3.34 -5.76
C LEU A 225 -12.79 -4.49 -4.89
N HIS A 226 -12.70 -4.29 -3.58
CA HIS A 226 -12.30 -5.33 -2.64
C HIS A 226 -13.30 -6.49 -2.65
N LEU A 227 -14.61 -6.20 -2.59
CA LEU A 227 -15.67 -7.22 -2.69
C LEU A 227 -15.59 -7.99 -4.00
N VAL A 228 -15.40 -7.30 -5.13
CA VAL A 228 -15.19 -7.97 -6.43
C VAL A 228 -13.97 -8.89 -6.38
N SER A 229 -12.86 -8.44 -5.80
CA SER A 229 -11.64 -9.24 -5.64
C SER A 229 -11.88 -10.50 -4.81
N GLN A 230 -12.59 -10.39 -3.68
CA GLN A 230 -12.94 -11.53 -2.84
C GLN A 230 -13.82 -12.54 -3.60
N GLN A 231 -14.85 -12.06 -4.31
CA GLN A 231 -15.75 -12.94 -5.06
C GLN A 231 -15.05 -13.67 -6.20
N LEU A 232 -14.08 -13.03 -6.85
CA LEU A 232 -13.24 -13.69 -7.86
C LEU A 232 -12.37 -14.79 -7.24
N ILE A 233 -11.78 -14.55 -6.07
CA ILE A 233 -10.98 -15.56 -5.35
C ILE A 233 -11.84 -16.77 -5.01
N ILE A 234 -13.04 -16.55 -4.45
CA ILE A 234 -13.98 -17.62 -4.08
C ILE A 234 -14.44 -18.38 -5.33
N ALA A 235 -14.77 -17.67 -6.41
CA ALA A 235 -15.18 -18.29 -7.68
C ALA A 235 -14.09 -19.17 -8.31
N LEU A 236 -12.82 -18.87 -8.03
CA LEU A 236 -11.66 -19.66 -8.46
C LEU A 236 -11.27 -20.77 -7.45
N GLY A 237 -12.06 -20.97 -6.40
CA GLY A 237 -11.83 -21.99 -5.37
C GLY A 237 -10.79 -21.61 -4.30
N GLY A 238 -10.38 -20.33 -4.26
CA GLY A 238 -9.49 -19.81 -3.24
C GLY A 238 -10.21 -19.35 -1.97
N GLN A 239 -9.42 -19.04 -0.94
CA GLN A 239 -9.90 -18.43 0.31
C GLN A 239 -9.35 -17.00 0.41
N PRO A 240 -10.20 -15.97 0.46
CA PRO A 240 -9.74 -14.61 0.69
C PRO A 240 -9.00 -14.50 2.02
N THR A 241 -7.81 -13.91 1.99
CA THR A 241 -7.01 -13.66 3.19
C THR A 241 -6.83 -12.17 3.43
N SER A 242 -6.86 -11.80 4.70
CA SER A 242 -6.56 -10.45 5.15
C SER A 242 -5.05 -10.20 5.16
N GLN A 243 -4.66 -8.94 4.99
CA GLN A 243 -3.27 -8.53 5.15
C GLN A 243 -2.93 -8.47 6.64
N GLU A 244 -1.76 -8.99 7.03
CA GLU A 244 -1.30 -9.01 8.43
C GLU A 244 -1.34 -7.61 9.08
N ALA A 245 -0.94 -6.57 8.35
CA ALA A 245 -1.00 -5.19 8.83
C ALA A 245 -2.44 -4.75 9.18
N VAL A 246 -3.45 -5.17 8.42
CA VAL A 246 -4.87 -4.87 8.70
C VAL A 246 -5.30 -5.58 9.98
N GLU A 247 -4.89 -6.84 10.17
CA GLU A 247 -5.21 -7.57 11.40
C GLU A 247 -4.51 -6.98 12.63
N MET A 248 -3.25 -6.53 12.49
CA MET A 248 -2.54 -5.80 13.54
C MET A 248 -3.26 -4.52 13.92
N VAL A 249 -3.76 -3.77 12.92
CA VAL A 249 -4.63 -2.62 13.17
C VAL A 249 -5.85 -3.11 13.92
N ALA A 250 -6.65 -4.04 13.40
CA ALA A 250 -7.88 -4.51 14.07
C ALA A 250 -7.66 -4.87 15.55
N ARG A 251 -6.58 -5.59 15.88
CA ARG A 251 -6.26 -6.10 17.23
C ARG A 251 -5.78 -5.02 18.22
N ALA A 252 -5.23 -3.90 17.76
CA ALA A 252 -4.68 -2.88 18.65
C ALA A 252 -5.73 -2.27 19.59
N SER A 253 -5.47 -2.23 20.88
CA SER A 253 -6.39 -1.61 21.86
C SER A 253 -5.71 -0.57 22.74
N ALA A 254 -4.41 -0.74 23.01
CA ALA A 254 -3.67 0.17 23.86
C ALA A 254 -3.40 1.52 23.16
N PRO A 255 -3.61 2.67 23.83
CA PRO A 255 -3.31 3.99 23.26
C PRO A 255 -1.91 4.16 22.64
N PRO A 256 -0.80 3.71 23.27
CA PRO A 256 0.53 3.84 22.66
C PRO A 256 0.69 2.97 21.40
N GLU A 257 0.06 1.79 21.38
CA GLU A 257 0.05 0.91 20.21
C GLU A 257 -0.72 1.58 19.06
N LEU A 258 -1.92 2.10 19.34
CA LEU A 258 -2.75 2.82 18.37
C LEU A 258 -2.03 4.03 17.77
N ALA A 259 -1.37 4.83 18.62
CA ALA A 259 -0.62 6.00 18.16
C ALA A 259 0.54 5.60 17.23
N LEU A 260 1.29 4.56 17.59
CA LEU A 260 2.40 4.06 16.78
C LEU A 260 1.93 3.46 15.45
N GLN A 261 0.81 2.73 15.47
CA GLN A 261 0.19 2.19 14.26
C GLN A 261 -0.33 3.31 13.35
N ALA A 262 -1.00 4.32 13.90
CA ALA A 262 -1.45 5.47 13.12
C ALA A 262 -0.28 6.22 12.48
N LEU A 263 0.79 6.48 13.23
CA LEU A 263 2.01 7.10 12.70
C LEU A 263 2.61 6.27 11.55
N SER A 264 2.70 4.95 11.74
CA SER A 264 3.24 4.03 10.74
C SER A 264 2.37 3.99 9.48
N VAL A 265 1.09 3.64 9.61
CA VAL A 265 0.18 3.34 8.48
C VAL A 265 -0.32 4.59 7.77
N VAL A 266 -0.62 5.66 8.51
CA VAL A 266 -1.26 6.86 7.95
C VAL A 266 -0.24 7.87 7.44
N VAL A 267 0.96 7.90 8.03
CA VAL A 267 1.96 8.93 7.72
C VAL A 267 3.19 8.32 7.07
N MET A 268 3.91 7.47 7.79
CA MET A 268 5.22 7.02 7.36
C MET A 268 5.17 6.08 6.14
N ALA A 269 4.26 5.12 6.12
CA ALA A 269 4.08 4.20 5.00
C ALA A 269 3.74 4.95 3.70
N PRO A 270 2.71 5.83 3.63
CA PRO A 270 2.45 6.65 2.44
C PRO A 270 3.66 7.46 1.98
N ILE A 271 4.39 8.11 2.90
CA ILE A 271 5.59 8.87 2.52
C ILE A 271 6.63 7.96 1.87
N CYS A 272 6.97 6.84 2.50
CA CYS A 272 8.01 5.93 2.01
C CYS A 272 7.60 5.26 0.70
N GLU A 273 6.37 4.77 0.63
CA GLU A 273 5.84 4.08 -0.53
C GLU A 273 5.71 5.02 -1.72
N GLU A 274 5.20 6.24 -1.55
CA GLU A 274 5.14 7.19 -2.67
C GLU A 274 6.53 7.60 -3.14
N LEU A 275 7.47 7.87 -2.23
CA LEU A 275 8.85 8.17 -2.62
C LEU A 275 9.49 7.02 -3.40
N LEU A 276 9.26 5.77 -3.00
CA LEU A 276 9.78 4.62 -3.72
C LEU A 276 9.07 4.40 -5.05
N PHE A 277 7.74 4.32 -5.05
CA PHE A 277 6.97 3.97 -6.23
C PHE A 277 6.87 5.11 -7.24
N ARG A 278 6.55 6.34 -6.80
CA ARG A 278 6.35 7.50 -7.69
C ARG A 278 7.64 8.30 -7.87
N GLY A 279 8.50 8.30 -6.86
CA GLY A 279 9.80 8.97 -6.93
C GLY A 279 10.89 8.16 -7.64
N VAL A 280 10.90 6.82 -7.51
CA VAL A 280 11.99 5.96 -8.04
C VAL A 280 11.51 4.98 -9.11
N ILE A 281 10.62 4.04 -8.78
CA ILE A 281 10.25 2.91 -9.66
C ILE A 281 9.53 3.39 -10.92
N TYR A 282 8.44 4.14 -10.76
CA TYR A 282 7.62 4.61 -11.88
C TYR A 282 8.40 5.47 -12.89
N PRO A 283 9.16 6.51 -12.46
CA PRO A 283 9.99 7.28 -13.39
C PRO A 283 11.00 6.42 -14.14
N SER A 284 11.66 5.48 -13.45
CA SER A 284 12.65 4.59 -14.06
C SER A 284 12.05 3.70 -15.14
N LEU A 285 10.86 3.14 -14.90
CA LEU A 285 10.12 2.35 -15.90
C LEU A 285 9.60 3.22 -17.05
N ARG A 286 9.13 4.43 -16.75
CA ARG A 286 8.62 5.36 -17.75
C ARG A 286 9.71 5.83 -18.71
N ASP A 287 10.92 6.04 -18.20
CA ASP A 287 12.06 6.52 -18.98
C ASP A 287 12.61 5.48 -19.97
N LEU A 288 12.17 4.21 -19.86
CA LEU A 288 12.36 3.19 -20.91
C LEU A 288 11.51 3.43 -22.17
N GLY A 289 10.62 4.43 -22.18
CA GLY A 289 9.85 4.85 -23.36
C GLY A 289 8.41 4.34 -23.43
N HIS A 290 7.96 3.54 -22.46
CA HIS A 290 6.62 2.93 -22.46
C HIS A 290 5.75 3.43 -21.30
N ARG A 291 5.25 4.67 -21.36
CA ARG A 291 4.47 5.29 -20.27
C ARG A 291 3.31 4.43 -19.77
N ARG A 292 2.51 3.83 -20.65
CA ARG A 292 1.37 2.99 -20.26
C ARG A 292 1.80 1.72 -19.53
N LEU A 293 2.85 1.07 -20.03
CA LEU A 293 3.42 -0.11 -19.38
C LEU A 293 4.01 0.24 -18.01
N ALA A 294 4.67 1.39 -17.89
CA ALA A 294 5.18 1.88 -16.61
C ALA A 294 4.07 2.09 -15.58
N ILE A 295 2.94 2.72 -15.98
CA ILE A 295 1.77 2.89 -15.10
C ILE A 295 1.24 1.53 -14.65
N ALA A 296 1.02 0.60 -15.59
CA ALA A 296 0.45 -0.72 -15.29
C ALA A 296 1.38 -1.54 -14.39
N ALA A 297 2.67 -1.63 -14.75
CA ALA A 297 3.66 -2.40 -14.02
C ALA A 297 3.91 -1.84 -12.61
N SER A 298 4.08 -0.52 -12.45
CA SER A 298 4.30 0.06 -11.13
C SER A 298 3.07 -0.08 -10.24
N SER A 299 1.86 0.04 -10.80
CA SER A 299 0.61 -0.06 -10.03
C SER A 299 0.30 -1.48 -9.61
N LEU A 300 0.53 -2.46 -10.49
CA LEU A 300 0.39 -3.87 -10.15
C LEU A 300 1.44 -4.32 -9.13
N LEU A 301 2.69 -3.87 -9.28
CA LEU A 301 3.75 -4.15 -8.31
C LEU A 301 3.40 -3.55 -6.94
N PHE A 302 2.90 -2.32 -6.89
CA PHE A 302 2.43 -1.69 -5.66
C PHE A 302 1.38 -2.55 -4.95
N ALA A 303 0.39 -3.05 -5.67
CA ALA A 303 -0.63 -3.93 -5.10
C ALA A 303 -0.06 -5.30 -4.68
N ALA A 304 0.84 -5.88 -5.48
CA ALA A 304 1.39 -7.21 -5.23
C ALA A 304 2.25 -7.29 -3.96
N ILE A 305 3.03 -6.24 -3.64
CA ILE A 305 3.88 -6.24 -2.43
C ILE A 305 3.08 -6.23 -1.12
N HIS A 306 1.77 -5.97 -1.17
CA HIS A 306 0.90 -6.03 0.02
C HIS A 306 0.51 -7.46 0.42
N GLY A 307 0.81 -8.46 -0.43
CA GLY A 307 0.70 -9.87 -0.06
C GLY A 307 -0.73 -10.40 0.12
N SER A 308 -1.76 -9.67 -0.31
CA SER A 308 -3.15 -10.12 -0.31
C SER A 308 -3.78 -10.02 -1.69
N LEU A 309 -4.21 -11.17 -2.23
CA LEU A 309 -4.94 -11.22 -3.49
C LEU A 309 -6.28 -10.45 -3.40
N ALA A 310 -6.88 -10.37 -2.22
CA ALA A 310 -8.11 -9.62 -2.01
C ALA A 310 -7.89 -8.09 -2.15
N LEU A 311 -6.65 -7.63 -2.00
CA LEU A 311 -6.28 -6.21 -2.15
C LEU A 311 -5.73 -5.87 -3.54
N ILE A 312 -5.51 -6.84 -4.43
CA ILE A 312 -4.90 -6.59 -5.75
C ILE A 312 -5.70 -5.54 -6.54
N LEU A 313 -7.02 -5.71 -6.68
CA LEU A 313 -7.85 -4.80 -7.45
C LEU A 313 -7.92 -3.38 -6.85
N PRO A 314 -8.33 -3.19 -5.57
CA PRO A 314 -8.44 -1.85 -5.00
C PRO A 314 -7.10 -1.12 -4.99
N LEU A 315 -6.00 -1.79 -4.64
CA LEU A 315 -4.68 -1.15 -4.57
C LEU A 315 -4.09 -0.87 -5.96
N THR A 316 -4.38 -1.69 -6.98
CA THR A 316 -3.95 -1.38 -8.35
C THR A 316 -4.65 -0.11 -8.84
N VAL A 317 -5.96 0.02 -8.62
CA VAL A 317 -6.71 1.22 -9.04
C VAL A 317 -6.26 2.45 -8.24
N LEU A 318 -6.10 2.32 -6.92
CA LEU A 318 -5.50 3.39 -6.09
C LEU A 318 -4.17 3.84 -6.70
N ALA A 319 -3.31 2.87 -7.02
CA ALA A 319 -1.98 3.16 -7.49
C ALA A 319 -1.95 3.87 -8.86
N VAL A 320 -2.87 3.55 -9.76
CA VAL A 320 -3.06 4.26 -11.03
C VAL A 320 -3.45 5.72 -10.79
N ILE A 321 -4.37 5.98 -9.85
CA ILE A 321 -4.80 7.36 -9.53
C ILE A 321 -3.65 8.15 -8.92
N LEU A 322 -2.86 7.54 -8.02
CA LEU A 322 -1.68 8.17 -7.43
C LEU A 322 -0.62 8.52 -8.49
N VAL A 323 -0.39 7.65 -9.49
CA VAL A 323 0.49 7.97 -10.63
C VAL A 323 -0.06 9.13 -11.46
N TRP A 324 -1.36 9.12 -11.77
CA TRP A 324 -2.00 10.23 -12.48
C TRP A 324 -1.85 11.55 -11.71
N LEU A 325 -2.06 11.53 -10.40
CA LEU A 325 -1.95 12.71 -9.54
C LEU A 325 -0.50 13.22 -9.47
N TYR A 326 0.47 12.31 -9.37
CA TYR A 326 1.89 12.64 -9.45
C TYR A 326 2.24 13.33 -10.78
N GLU A 327 1.82 12.76 -11.93
CA GLU A 327 2.08 13.38 -13.23
C GLU A 327 1.36 14.70 -13.44
N LYS A 328 0.14 14.83 -12.91
CA LYS A 328 -0.69 16.04 -13.06
C LYS A 328 -0.15 17.22 -12.25
N THR A 329 0.29 16.95 -11.02
CA THR A 329 0.78 17.98 -10.09
C THR A 329 2.27 18.23 -10.21
N GLY A 330 3.02 17.21 -10.64
CA GLY A 330 4.46 17.18 -10.59
C GLY A 330 5.04 17.14 -9.16
N SER A 331 4.22 16.89 -8.15
CA SER A 331 4.66 16.93 -6.75
C SER A 331 4.35 15.61 -6.08
N ILE A 332 5.32 15.05 -5.36
CA ILE A 332 5.11 13.85 -4.54
C ILE A 332 4.17 14.10 -3.36
N VAL A 333 4.01 15.36 -2.96
CA VAL A 333 3.11 15.74 -1.86
C VAL A 333 1.66 15.35 -2.18
N ALA A 334 1.26 15.47 -3.44
CA ALA A 334 -0.11 15.17 -3.86
C ALA A 334 -0.46 13.68 -3.66
N PRO A 335 0.25 12.70 -4.25
CA PRO A 335 -0.04 11.29 -3.98
C PRO A 335 0.17 10.92 -2.51
N VAL A 336 1.15 11.48 -1.79
CA VAL A 336 1.32 11.22 -0.35
C VAL A 336 0.07 11.60 0.43
N LEU A 337 -0.49 12.81 0.20
CA LEU A 337 -1.68 13.25 0.92
C LEU A 337 -2.92 12.46 0.55
N MET A 338 -3.08 12.08 -0.72
CA MET A 338 -4.19 11.21 -1.12
C MET A 338 -4.09 9.85 -0.44
N HIS A 339 -2.91 9.23 -0.46
CA HIS A 339 -2.68 7.93 0.14
C HIS A 339 -2.82 7.97 1.67
N SER A 340 -2.25 8.98 2.34
CA SER A 340 -2.46 9.22 3.77
C SER A 340 -3.93 9.40 4.13
N ALA A 341 -4.70 10.15 3.33
CA ALA A 341 -6.14 10.33 3.59
C ALA A 341 -6.91 9.01 3.41
N PHE A 342 -6.60 8.23 2.36
CA PHE A 342 -7.16 6.90 2.16
C PHE A 342 -6.85 5.96 3.34
N ASN A 343 -5.58 5.93 3.79
CA ASN A 343 -5.18 5.10 4.93
C ASN A 343 -5.79 5.59 6.24
N ALA A 344 -5.92 6.89 6.46
CA ALA A 344 -6.55 7.46 7.66
C ALA A 344 -8.01 7.01 7.79
N VAL A 345 -8.78 7.07 6.69
CA VAL A 345 -10.18 6.65 6.70
C VAL A 345 -10.30 5.14 6.91
N ASN A 346 -9.48 4.33 6.23
CA ASN A 346 -9.48 2.88 6.46
C ASN A 346 -9.07 2.52 7.89
N PHE A 347 -8.04 3.16 8.44
CA PHE A 347 -7.62 2.98 9.83
C PHE A 347 -8.78 3.30 10.79
N ALA A 348 -9.44 4.45 10.60
CA ALA A 348 -10.59 4.82 11.41
C ALA A 348 -11.77 3.85 11.23
N MET A 349 -12.04 3.39 10.02
CA MET A 349 -13.10 2.42 9.72
C MET A 349 -12.86 1.09 10.43
N ILE A 350 -11.63 0.55 10.39
CA ILE A 350 -11.25 -0.68 11.11
C ILE A 350 -11.48 -0.52 12.61
N LYS A 351 -11.25 0.69 13.16
CA LYS A 351 -11.37 0.96 14.60
C LYS A 351 -12.77 1.27 15.09
N LEU A 352 -13.55 1.99 14.31
CA LEU A 352 -14.87 2.43 14.70
C LEU A 352 -15.95 1.43 14.26
N LEU A 353 -15.69 0.68 13.19
CA LEU A 353 -16.63 -0.24 12.55
C LEU A 353 -15.95 -1.61 12.29
N PRO A 354 -15.49 -2.33 13.33
CA PRO A 354 -14.73 -3.57 13.17
C PRO A 354 -15.52 -4.66 12.43
N GLN A 355 -16.85 -4.60 12.39
CA GLN A 355 -17.70 -5.53 11.64
C GLN A 355 -17.59 -5.38 10.11
N ILE A 356 -17.08 -4.24 9.63
CA ILE A 356 -16.92 -3.95 8.19
C ILE A 356 -15.48 -4.27 7.73
N ALA A 357 -14.55 -4.41 8.66
CA ALA A 357 -13.13 -4.63 8.41
C ALA A 357 -12.68 -6.11 8.44
N GLN A 358 -13.58 -7.01 8.84
CA GLN A 358 -13.43 -8.46 8.77
C GLN A 358 -14.17 -8.96 7.54
#